data_AF-A0A2P5L358-F1
#
_entry.id   AF-A0A2P5L358-F1
#
_cell.length_a   1.000
_cell.length_b   1.000
_cell.length_c   1.000
_cell.angle_alpha   90.00
_cell.angle_beta   90.00
_cell.angle_gamma   90.00
#
_symmetry.space_group_name_H-M   'P 1'
#
loop_
_entity.id
_entity.type
_entity.pdbx_description
1 polymer ?
#
loop_
_entity_poly.entity_id
_entity_poly.type
_entity_poly.pdbx_seq_one_letter_code
_entity_poly.pdbx_strand_id
1 'polypeptide(L)'
;MNQTILLSVTGLTPQVVTETLYAMHKQGDKLPAAIHILTTAEGNRRAKLTLINDGWLAKFYADYQLPAAEFSEQHIHILQQSNGEALNDIRSQDDNLSMADGITEWIRAFTAAPDTALHVSIAGGRKTMGFYAGYALSLYGRNQDRLSHVLVAADYESHPQFYYPTPYSQVIYANDASRKPLDTQQAEVMLAEIPFVRLRHGLDQTLLQGKSSFSQSVASAQLALGSAHLAVNLKKRTLNAQGIPIKPIPADLAFYLWILQRQADGQTAPQCPSDGAPDLDYAAEYLTQYQRIHGALGGKDRTIDALMNSGMSKSFFEQRKS
;
A
#
# COMPACT_ATOMS: atom_id res chain seq x y z
N MET A 1 20.84 5.96 -11.59
CA MET A 1 20.69 6.44 -10.19
C MET A 1 19.21 6.63 -9.95
N ASN A 2 18.63 5.99 -8.92
CA ASN A 2 17.22 6.17 -8.65
C ASN A 2 16.95 7.62 -8.23
N GLN A 3 15.96 8.25 -8.85
CA GLN A 3 15.50 9.59 -8.46
C GLN A 3 14.64 9.47 -7.20
N THR A 4 14.78 10.41 -6.27
CA THR A 4 13.98 10.42 -5.03
C THR A 4 12.88 11.45 -5.15
N ILE A 5 11.64 11.07 -4.83
CA ILE A 5 10.51 11.97 -4.66
C ILE A 5 10.23 12.13 -3.17
N LEU A 6 10.05 13.37 -2.71
CA LEU A 6 9.54 13.65 -1.38
C LEU A 6 8.03 13.87 -1.45
N LEU A 7 7.24 13.01 -0.82
CA LEU A 7 5.81 13.23 -0.58
C LEU A 7 5.62 13.72 0.85
N SER A 8 5.26 14.99 1.02
CA SER A 8 4.95 15.58 2.31
C SER A 8 3.45 15.64 2.53
N VAL A 9 2.99 14.99 3.60
CA VAL A 9 1.61 15.12 4.06
C VAL A 9 1.55 16.38 4.93
N THR A 10 0.79 17.39 4.49
CA THR A 10 0.77 18.70 5.14
C THR A 10 -0.63 19.10 5.57
N GLY A 11 -0.68 19.88 6.65
CA GLY A 11 -1.90 20.48 7.17
C GLY A 11 -1.88 21.99 7.01
N LEU A 12 -2.10 22.68 8.11
CA LEU A 12 -2.09 24.14 8.16
C LEU A 12 -0.68 24.75 8.25
N THR A 13 0.34 23.90 8.36
CA THR A 13 1.75 24.24 8.55
C THR A 13 2.60 23.70 7.38
N PRO A 14 2.63 24.39 6.24
CA PRO A 14 3.48 23.98 5.11
C PRO A 14 4.99 24.10 5.38
N GLN A 15 5.40 24.77 6.47
CA GLN A 15 6.78 24.88 6.95
C GLN A 15 7.48 23.51 7.05
N VAL A 16 6.73 22.46 7.39
CA VAL A 16 7.25 21.10 7.54
C VAL A 16 7.99 20.59 6.30
N VAL A 17 7.68 21.14 5.11
CA VAL A 17 8.39 20.82 3.87
C VAL A 17 9.84 21.32 3.93
N THR A 18 10.04 22.61 4.24
CA THR A 18 11.38 23.20 4.33
C THR A 18 12.15 22.69 5.55
N GLU A 19 11.46 22.43 6.66
CA GLU A 19 12.06 21.79 7.84
C GLU A 19 12.59 20.40 7.51
N THR A 20 11.81 19.59 6.77
CA THR A 20 12.23 18.25 6.30
C THR A 20 13.45 18.36 5.38
N LEU A 21 13.43 19.27 4.39
CA LEU A 21 14.54 19.45 3.45
C LEU A 21 15.82 19.92 4.15
N TYR A 22 15.70 20.85 5.10
CA TYR A 22 16.84 21.27 5.90
C TYR A 22 17.43 20.12 6.71
N ALA A 23 16.57 19.32 7.35
CA ALA A 23 17.02 18.19 8.15
C ALA A 23 17.74 17.13 7.29
N MET A 24 17.23 16.85 6.09
CA MET A 24 17.91 16.00 5.09
C MET A 24 19.29 16.58 4.72
N HIS A 25 19.34 17.86 4.35
CA HIS A 25 20.59 18.54 4.00
C HIS A 25 21.62 18.46 5.13
N LYS A 26 21.21 18.77 6.37
CA LYS A 26 22.07 18.74 7.57
C LYS A 26 22.64 17.33 7.85
N GLN A 27 21.89 16.28 7.54
CA GLN A 27 22.33 14.89 7.71
C GLN A 27 23.21 14.38 6.55
N GLY A 28 23.39 15.18 5.49
CA GLY A 28 24.12 14.77 4.29
C GLY A 28 23.30 13.88 3.35
N ASP A 29 21.98 13.81 3.54
CA ASP A 29 21.09 13.06 2.67
C ASP A 29 20.96 13.74 1.30
N LYS A 30 20.77 12.92 0.26
CA LYS A 30 20.47 13.42 -1.08
C LYS A 30 19.09 14.06 -1.08
N LEU A 31 19.02 15.32 -1.50
CA LEU A 31 17.76 16.05 -1.67
C LEU A 31 16.90 15.43 -2.78
N PRO A 32 15.57 15.52 -2.67
CA PRO A 32 14.66 14.96 -3.66
C PRO A 32 14.78 15.68 -5.01
N ALA A 33 14.52 14.95 -6.09
CA ALA A 33 14.40 15.50 -7.44
C ALA A 33 13.08 16.26 -7.63
N ALA A 34 12.00 15.80 -6.98
CA ALA A 34 10.68 16.44 -7.00
C ALA A 34 10.03 16.41 -5.62
N ILE A 35 9.24 17.44 -5.31
CA ILE A 35 8.47 17.54 -4.07
C ILE A 35 6.99 17.47 -4.43
N HIS A 36 6.24 16.65 -3.71
CA HIS A 36 4.79 16.57 -3.80
C HIS A 36 4.19 16.83 -2.42
N ILE A 37 3.13 17.62 -2.37
CA ILE A 37 2.39 17.90 -1.15
C ILE A 37 1.02 17.24 -1.26
N LEU A 38 0.60 16.55 -0.21
CA LEU A 38 -0.75 16.00 -0.11
C LEU A 38 -1.49 16.64 1.07
N THR A 39 -2.60 17.31 0.79
CA THR A 39 -3.25 18.20 1.76
C THR A 39 -4.74 18.42 1.49
N THR A 40 -5.41 19.23 2.32
CA THR A 40 -6.79 19.71 2.12
C THR A 40 -6.81 21.02 1.32
N ALA A 41 -7.99 21.50 0.93
CA ALA A 41 -8.12 22.75 0.18
C ALA A 41 -7.50 23.97 0.92
N GLU A 42 -7.67 24.02 2.24
CA GLU A 42 -7.07 25.07 3.08
C GLU A 42 -5.55 24.94 3.14
N GLY A 43 -5.01 23.73 3.36
CA GLY A 43 -3.57 23.50 3.37
C GLY A 43 -2.93 23.82 2.01
N ASN A 44 -3.61 23.52 0.91
CA ASN A 44 -3.18 23.90 -0.43
C ASN A 44 -3.07 25.43 -0.59
N ARG A 45 -4.06 26.20 -0.11
CA ARG A 45 -4.01 27.66 -0.14
C ARG A 45 -2.78 28.19 0.60
N ARG A 46 -2.50 27.65 1.80
CA ARG A 46 -1.34 28.03 2.61
C ARG A 46 -0.02 27.65 1.96
N ALA A 47 0.09 26.44 1.43
CA ALA A 47 1.29 25.97 0.72
C ALA A 47 1.60 26.85 -0.49
N LYS A 48 0.59 27.20 -1.31
CA LYS A 48 0.78 28.14 -2.44
C LYS A 48 1.24 29.51 -1.98
N LEU A 49 0.54 30.12 -1.01
CA LEU A 49 0.88 31.46 -0.53
C LEU A 49 2.29 31.51 0.06
N THR A 50 2.67 30.52 0.85
CA THR A 50 3.92 30.59 1.62
C THR A 50 5.12 30.00 0.90
N LEU A 51 5.01 28.78 0.37
CA LEU A 51 6.16 28.09 -0.24
C LEU A 51 6.48 28.65 -1.63
N ILE A 52 5.45 29.08 -2.38
CA ILE A 52 5.58 29.58 -3.75
C ILE A 52 5.57 31.11 -3.77
N ASN A 53 4.48 31.76 -3.34
CA ASN A 53 4.32 33.20 -3.54
C ASN A 53 5.24 34.04 -2.64
N ASP A 54 5.31 33.71 -1.34
CA ASP A 54 6.29 34.32 -0.42
C ASP A 54 7.71 33.76 -0.64
N GLY A 55 7.84 32.70 -1.45
CA GLY A 55 9.12 32.19 -1.93
C GLY A 55 9.97 31.47 -0.89
N TRP A 56 9.39 30.99 0.22
CA TRP A 56 10.16 30.35 1.30
C TRP A 56 10.96 29.13 0.83
N LEU A 57 10.43 28.35 -0.11
CA LEU A 57 11.16 27.21 -0.66
C LEU A 57 12.34 27.65 -1.55
N ALA A 58 12.13 28.66 -2.40
CA ALA A 58 13.20 29.23 -3.23
C ALA A 58 14.30 29.86 -2.36
N LYS A 59 13.90 30.53 -1.27
CA LYS A 59 14.82 31.12 -0.29
C LYS A 59 15.67 30.06 0.39
N PHE A 60 15.09 28.93 0.80
CA PHE A 60 15.85 27.80 1.36
C PHE A 60 16.97 27.33 0.41
N TYR A 61 16.64 27.12 -0.87
CA TYR A 61 17.63 26.70 -1.86
C TYR A 61 18.73 27.75 -2.06
N ALA A 62 18.37 29.03 -2.09
CA ALA A 62 19.33 30.13 -2.24
C ALA A 62 20.26 30.25 -1.02
N ASP A 63 19.70 30.22 0.19
CA ASP A 63 20.43 30.37 1.45
C ASP A 63 21.51 29.30 1.61
N TYR A 64 21.21 28.06 1.22
CA TYR A 64 22.12 26.92 1.32
C TYR A 64 22.86 26.59 0.01
N GLN A 65 22.66 27.37 -1.06
CA GLN A 65 23.27 27.15 -2.37
C GLN A 65 23.02 25.73 -2.93
N LEU A 66 21.77 25.27 -2.79
CA LEU A 66 21.34 23.93 -3.13
C LEU A 66 20.62 23.90 -4.49
N PRO A 67 20.70 22.78 -5.24
CA PRO A 67 19.87 22.61 -6.43
C PRO A 67 18.39 22.51 -6.04
N ALA A 68 17.53 23.24 -6.76
CA ALA A 68 16.10 23.21 -6.53
C ALA A 68 15.49 21.90 -7.03
N ALA A 69 14.58 21.33 -6.25
CA ALA A 69 13.72 20.23 -6.70
C ALA A 69 12.60 20.77 -7.62
N GLU A 70 12.05 19.92 -8.47
CA GLU A 70 10.84 20.22 -9.21
C GLU A 70 9.67 20.42 -8.21
N PHE A 71 9.14 21.63 -8.19
CA PHE A 71 7.99 22.00 -7.36
C PHE A 71 7.23 23.19 -7.97
N SER A 72 5.91 23.10 -7.98
CA SER A 72 4.99 24.13 -8.47
C SER A 72 3.57 23.79 -8.00
N GLU A 73 2.59 24.62 -8.34
CA GLU A 73 1.20 24.37 -7.93
C GLU A 73 0.65 23.00 -8.37
N GLN A 74 1.11 22.45 -9.48
CA GLN A 74 0.68 21.12 -9.97
C GLN A 74 1.14 19.97 -9.07
N HIS A 75 2.08 20.23 -8.17
CA HIS A 75 2.62 19.26 -7.23
C HIS A 75 1.93 19.31 -5.86
N ILE A 76 0.93 20.19 -5.70
CA ILE A 76 0.11 20.29 -4.49
C ILE A 76 -1.22 19.59 -4.75
N HIS A 77 -1.35 18.38 -4.19
CA HIS A 77 -2.48 17.49 -4.40
C HIS A 77 -3.51 17.70 -3.31
N ILE A 78 -4.72 18.08 -3.73
CA ILE A 78 -5.85 18.27 -2.82
C ILE A 78 -6.59 16.94 -2.71
N LEU A 79 -6.75 16.45 -1.48
CA LEU A 79 -7.57 15.28 -1.20
C LEU A 79 -9.04 15.58 -1.54
N GLN A 80 -9.73 14.59 -2.10
CA GLN A 80 -11.11 14.73 -2.58
C GLN A 80 -12.06 13.89 -1.74
N GLN A 81 -13.32 14.32 -1.68
CA GLN A 81 -14.45 13.55 -1.20
C GLN A 81 -14.87 12.52 -2.26
N SER A 82 -15.73 11.57 -1.88
CA SER A 82 -16.26 10.53 -2.78
C SER A 82 -17.06 11.08 -3.97
N ASN A 83 -17.60 12.30 -3.87
CA ASN A 83 -18.28 13.01 -4.96
C ASN A 83 -17.31 13.77 -5.90
N GLY A 84 -16.00 13.72 -5.64
CA GLY A 84 -14.97 14.42 -6.41
C GLY A 84 -14.70 15.87 -5.97
N GLU A 85 -15.44 16.40 -4.99
CA GLU A 85 -15.20 17.74 -4.46
C GLU A 85 -13.96 17.78 -3.55
N ALA A 86 -13.32 18.94 -3.44
CA ALA A 86 -12.16 19.11 -2.60
C ALA A 86 -12.51 19.00 -1.10
N LEU A 87 -11.75 18.20 -0.35
CA LEU A 87 -11.85 18.18 1.11
C LEU A 87 -11.35 19.51 1.68
N ASN A 88 -12.25 20.31 2.25
CA ASN A 88 -11.90 21.55 2.92
C ASN A 88 -11.20 21.30 4.27
N ASP A 89 -11.75 20.39 5.07
CA ASP A 89 -11.23 19.91 6.35
C ASP A 89 -11.76 18.48 6.57
N ILE A 90 -11.16 17.72 7.48
CA ILE A 90 -11.55 16.34 7.78
C ILE A 90 -12.31 16.34 9.10
N ARG A 91 -13.66 16.30 9.04
CA ARG A 91 -14.52 16.43 10.23
C ARG A 91 -15.47 15.27 10.44
N SER A 92 -15.75 14.50 9.41
CA SER A 92 -16.65 13.34 9.46
C SER A 92 -15.91 12.02 9.26
N GLN A 93 -16.62 10.91 9.46
CA GLN A 93 -16.12 9.58 9.15
C GLN A 93 -15.93 9.40 7.63
N ASP A 94 -16.85 9.93 6.82
CA ASP A 94 -16.77 9.88 5.36
C ASP A 94 -15.59 10.68 4.81
N ASP A 95 -15.28 11.83 5.43
CA ASP A 95 -14.06 12.59 5.10
C ASP A 95 -12.81 11.77 5.42
N ASN A 96 -12.79 11.04 6.54
CA ASN A 96 -11.65 10.20 6.90
C ASN A 96 -11.46 9.04 5.92
N LEU A 97 -12.55 8.39 5.48
CA LEU A 97 -12.50 7.33 4.48
C LEU A 97 -11.98 7.87 3.13
N SER A 98 -12.51 9.00 2.68
CA SER A 98 -12.09 9.63 1.42
C SER A 98 -10.62 10.07 1.47
N MET A 99 -10.18 10.63 2.60
CA MET A 99 -8.79 10.96 2.87
C MET A 99 -7.89 9.72 2.84
N ALA A 100 -8.30 8.62 3.49
CA ALA A 100 -7.54 7.38 3.51
C ALA A 100 -7.35 6.80 2.10
N ASP A 101 -8.41 6.78 1.31
CA ASP A 101 -8.39 6.29 -0.08
C ASP A 101 -7.50 7.18 -0.96
N GLY A 102 -7.62 8.51 -0.84
CA GLY A 102 -6.78 9.45 -1.58
C GLY A 102 -5.29 9.33 -1.25
N ILE A 103 -4.93 9.25 0.04
CA ILE A 103 -3.54 9.02 0.47
C ILE A 103 -3.00 7.70 -0.07
N THR A 104 -3.81 6.65 0.00
CA THR A 104 -3.44 5.31 -0.48
C THR A 104 -3.15 5.33 -1.98
N GLU A 105 -4.01 5.98 -2.77
CA GLU A 105 -3.85 6.05 -4.22
C GLU A 105 -2.58 6.82 -4.63
N TRP A 106 -2.27 7.94 -3.97
CA TRP A 106 -1.05 8.69 -4.25
C TRP A 106 0.21 7.88 -3.93
N ILE A 107 0.25 7.20 -2.79
CA ILE A 107 1.39 6.35 -2.42
C ILE A 107 1.51 5.17 -3.39
N ARG A 108 0.41 4.52 -3.76
CA ARG A 108 0.40 3.46 -4.77
C ARG A 108 0.97 3.95 -6.10
N ALA A 109 0.55 5.13 -6.56
CA ALA A 109 1.01 5.72 -7.81
C ALA A 109 2.52 6.03 -7.78
N PHE A 110 3.03 6.70 -6.73
CA PHE A 110 4.46 7.02 -6.64
C PHE A 110 5.35 5.80 -6.42
N THR A 111 4.81 4.70 -5.92
CA THR A 111 5.53 3.43 -5.76
C THR A 111 5.36 2.48 -6.93
N ALA A 112 4.71 2.90 -8.03
CA ALA A 112 4.54 2.09 -9.23
C ALA A 112 5.82 2.04 -10.10
N ALA A 113 6.55 3.16 -10.21
CA ALA A 113 7.74 3.28 -11.06
C ALA A 113 8.99 2.70 -10.37
N PRO A 114 9.61 1.61 -10.86
CA PRO A 114 10.64 0.85 -10.14
C PRO A 114 11.96 1.62 -9.92
N ASP A 115 12.22 2.63 -10.74
CA ASP A 115 13.43 3.47 -10.79
C ASP A 115 13.34 4.73 -9.90
N THR A 116 12.19 4.99 -9.29
CA THR A 116 11.99 6.08 -8.35
C THR A 116 11.96 5.55 -6.93
N ALA A 117 12.56 6.27 -5.98
CA ALA A 117 12.42 6.04 -4.55
C ALA A 117 11.46 7.09 -3.95
N LEU A 118 10.51 6.65 -3.13
CA LEU A 118 9.57 7.52 -2.45
C LEU A 118 10.02 7.74 -1.00
N HIS A 119 10.18 9.00 -0.60
CA HIS A 119 10.35 9.39 0.78
C HIS A 119 9.07 10.08 1.25
N VAL A 120 8.37 9.49 2.21
CA VAL A 120 7.15 10.06 2.80
C VAL A 120 7.49 10.78 4.10
N SER A 121 7.12 12.06 4.20
CA SER A 121 7.21 12.84 5.44
C SER A 121 5.83 13.03 6.05
N ILE A 122 5.67 12.61 7.32
CA ILE A 122 4.38 12.62 8.05
C ILE A 122 4.30 13.68 9.16
N ALA A 123 5.10 14.73 9.06
CA ALA A 123 5.20 15.77 10.09
C ALA A 123 4.06 16.82 10.07
N GLY A 124 3.19 16.80 9.05
CA GLY A 124 2.09 17.75 8.92
C GLY A 124 0.72 17.08 8.81
N GLY A 125 -0.33 17.90 8.92
CA GLY A 125 -1.71 17.45 8.77
C GLY A 125 -2.38 17.08 10.09
N ARG A 126 -3.61 16.57 9.99
CA ARG A 126 -4.22 15.88 11.14
C ARG A 126 -3.44 14.59 11.37
N LYS A 127 -3.28 14.17 12.64
CA LYS A 127 -2.58 12.93 13.02
C LYS A 127 -3.02 11.70 12.22
N THR A 128 -4.30 11.66 11.84
CA THR A 128 -4.86 10.59 11.00
C THR A 128 -4.26 10.56 9.59
N MET A 129 -3.93 11.71 8.98
CA MET A 129 -3.28 11.75 7.66
C MET A 129 -1.90 11.07 7.71
N GLY A 130 -1.10 11.39 8.73
CA GLY A 130 0.21 10.74 8.94
C GLY A 130 0.09 9.23 9.20
N PHE A 131 -0.92 8.82 9.97
CA PHE A 131 -1.22 7.40 10.17
C PHE A 131 -1.53 6.68 8.86
N TYR A 132 -2.45 7.20 8.04
CA TYR A 132 -2.80 6.56 6.77
C TYR A 132 -1.64 6.60 5.77
N ALA A 133 -0.81 7.64 5.77
CA ALA A 133 0.35 7.69 4.89
C ALA A 133 1.39 6.63 5.27
N GLY A 134 1.72 6.50 6.57
CA GLY A 134 2.60 5.42 7.02
C GLY A 134 2.03 4.03 6.76
N TYR A 135 0.72 3.84 6.91
CA TYR A 135 0.09 2.55 6.72
C TYR A 135 -0.05 2.18 5.23
N ALA A 136 -0.43 3.13 4.37
CA ALA A 136 -0.39 2.94 2.92
C ALA A 136 1.03 2.66 2.43
N LEU A 137 2.05 3.32 2.99
CA LEU A 137 3.44 2.99 2.68
C LEU A 137 3.84 1.60 3.21
N SER A 138 3.26 1.11 4.30
CA SER A 138 3.47 -0.28 4.73
C SER A 138 2.90 -1.29 3.73
N LEU A 139 1.77 -0.97 3.09
CA LEU A 139 1.15 -1.80 2.07
C LEU A 139 1.89 -1.74 0.73
N TYR A 140 2.22 -0.53 0.26
CA TYR A 140 2.72 -0.32 -1.09
C TYR A 140 4.22 0.03 -1.16
N GLY A 141 4.87 0.34 -0.05
CA GLY A 141 6.28 0.70 -0.01
C GLY A 141 7.19 -0.45 -0.41
N ARG A 142 8.29 -0.10 -1.07
CA ARG A 142 9.35 -0.98 -1.53
C ARG A 142 10.59 -0.83 -0.65
N ASN A 143 11.64 -1.57 -0.97
CA ASN A 143 12.87 -1.58 -0.17
C ASN A 143 13.59 -0.22 -0.18
N GLN A 144 13.50 0.53 -1.28
CA GLN A 144 14.10 1.86 -1.40
C GLN A 144 13.25 2.99 -0.79
N ASP A 145 12.00 2.73 -0.43
CA ASP A 145 11.08 3.76 0.04
C ASP A 145 11.27 3.99 1.56
N ARG A 146 11.18 5.25 1.99
CA ARG A 146 11.48 5.71 3.36
C ARG A 146 10.29 6.46 3.97
N LEU A 147 10.18 6.40 5.30
CA LEU A 147 9.22 7.16 6.10
C LEU A 147 9.97 7.99 7.13
N SER A 148 9.59 9.25 7.30
CA SER A 148 10.21 10.11 8.31
C SER A 148 9.25 11.09 8.96
N HIS A 149 9.68 11.63 10.08
CA HIS A 149 9.05 12.77 10.75
C HIS A 149 10.14 13.77 11.12
N VAL A 150 9.97 15.05 10.75
CA VAL A 150 10.88 16.10 11.19
C VAL A 150 10.52 16.52 12.61
N LEU A 151 11.52 16.69 13.46
CA LEU A 151 11.37 17.20 14.82
C LEU A 151 12.03 18.57 14.88
N VAL A 152 11.28 19.55 15.38
CA VAL A 152 11.70 20.94 15.51
C VAL A 152 11.68 21.28 16.99
N ALA A 153 12.67 22.04 17.47
CA ALA A 153 12.69 22.52 18.83
C ALA A 153 11.39 23.28 19.18
N ALA A 154 10.85 23.05 20.38
CA ALA A 154 9.51 23.48 20.78
C ALA A 154 9.23 24.98 20.61
N ASP A 155 10.24 25.84 20.82
CA ASP A 155 10.13 27.29 20.65
C ASP A 155 9.82 27.70 19.18
N TYR A 156 10.12 26.84 18.22
CA TYR A 156 9.98 27.09 16.77
C TYR A 156 8.87 26.26 16.11
N GLU A 157 8.42 25.18 16.77
CA GLU A 157 7.41 24.27 16.21
C GLU A 157 6.12 25.04 15.87
N SER A 158 5.65 24.89 14.62
CA SER A 158 4.45 25.58 14.11
C SER A 158 4.51 27.12 14.17
N HIS A 159 5.70 27.72 14.31
CA HIS A 159 5.85 29.16 14.34
C HIS A 159 5.67 29.75 12.92
N PRO A 160 4.77 30.73 12.71
CA PRO A 160 4.39 31.21 11.37
C PRO A 160 5.53 31.90 10.60
N GLN A 161 6.55 32.35 11.33
CA GLN A 161 7.75 33.01 10.76
C GLN A 161 8.99 32.10 10.70
N PHE A 162 8.89 30.83 11.11
CA PHE A 162 9.99 29.88 11.04
C PHE A 162 9.71 28.84 9.94
N TYR A 163 10.67 28.59 9.05
CA TYR A 163 10.53 27.60 7.96
C TYR A 163 11.72 26.63 7.92
N TYR A 164 12.89 27.09 8.29
CA TYR A 164 14.11 26.32 8.43
C TYR A 164 15.11 27.17 9.24
N PRO A 165 16.11 26.55 9.89
CA PRO A 165 17.21 27.30 10.47
C PRO A 165 17.99 28.02 9.36
N THR A 166 18.12 29.34 9.42
CA THR A 166 18.85 30.11 8.41
C THR A 166 20.36 30.03 8.64
N PRO A 167 21.20 30.14 7.59
CA PRO A 167 22.65 30.15 7.77
C PRO A 167 23.17 31.45 8.41
N TYR A 168 22.32 32.46 8.54
CA TYR A 168 22.59 33.76 9.14
C TYR A 168 21.61 34.04 10.28
N SER A 169 21.95 34.95 11.20
CA SER A 169 21.07 35.37 12.29
C SER A 169 19.82 36.06 11.75
N GLN A 170 18.64 35.57 12.15
CA GLN A 170 17.36 36.20 11.87
C GLN A 170 16.46 36.03 13.08
N VAL A 171 16.16 37.15 13.74
CA VAL A 171 15.37 37.17 14.97
C VAL A 171 13.87 37.16 14.64
N ILE A 172 13.15 36.23 15.25
CA ILE A 172 11.69 36.16 15.33
C ILE A 172 11.28 36.24 16.80
N TYR A 173 9.99 36.47 17.06
CA TYR A 173 9.49 36.60 18.43
C TYR A 173 8.48 35.50 18.73
N ALA A 174 8.67 34.80 19.84
CA ALA A 174 7.78 33.74 20.28
C ALA A 174 6.30 34.19 20.25
N ASN A 175 5.42 33.25 19.88
CA ASN A 175 3.99 33.48 19.78
C ASN A 175 3.26 33.44 21.14
N ASP A 176 3.97 33.17 22.23
CA ASP A 176 3.42 33.18 23.57
C ASP A 176 3.44 34.58 24.22
N ALA A 177 2.93 34.67 25.44
CA ALA A 177 2.90 35.92 26.20
C ALA A 177 4.30 36.47 26.54
N SER A 178 5.34 35.63 26.51
CA SER A 178 6.71 36.06 26.83
C SER A 178 7.29 36.94 25.74
N ARG A 179 6.86 36.75 24.47
CA ARG A 179 7.44 37.41 23.28
C ARG A 179 8.97 37.33 23.29
N LYS A 180 9.53 36.22 23.80
CA LYS A 180 10.98 36.01 23.86
C LYS A 180 11.57 36.09 22.44
N PRO A 181 12.69 36.80 22.24
CA PRO A 181 13.40 36.78 20.96
C PRO A 181 14.04 35.41 20.72
N LEU A 182 13.85 34.88 19.53
CA LEU A 182 14.40 33.61 19.05
C LEU A 182 15.23 33.87 17.80
N ASP A 183 16.43 33.33 17.72
CA ASP A 183 17.25 33.41 16.51
C ASP A 183 17.10 32.13 15.69
N THR A 184 16.53 32.25 14.50
CA THR A 184 16.28 31.11 13.62
C THR A 184 17.55 30.34 13.25
N GLN A 185 18.74 30.96 13.25
CA GLN A 185 20.02 30.26 13.04
C GLN A 185 20.28 29.18 14.13
N GLN A 186 19.79 29.41 15.34
CA GLN A 186 20.03 28.55 16.50
C GLN A 186 18.96 27.45 16.65
N ALA A 187 18.00 27.37 15.74
CA ALA A 187 16.93 26.38 15.83
C ALA A 187 17.46 24.96 15.55
N GLU A 188 17.15 24.04 16.46
CA GLU A 188 17.44 22.62 16.27
C GLU A 188 16.33 21.94 15.49
N VAL A 189 16.69 21.34 14.37
CA VAL A 189 15.82 20.53 13.53
C VAL A 189 16.53 19.22 13.21
N MET A 190 15.81 18.11 13.34
CA MET A 190 16.31 16.77 13.07
C MET A 190 15.29 15.94 12.29
N LEU A 191 15.77 15.04 11.42
CA LEU A 191 14.92 14.09 10.73
C LEU A 191 14.97 12.75 11.48
N ALA A 192 13.81 12.29 11.95
CA ALA A 192 13.66 10.96 12.52
C ALA A 192 13.14 10.00 11.44
N GLU A 193 13.93 9.00 11.09
CA GLU A 193 13.48 7.90 10.23
C GLU A 193 12.58 6.96 11.03
N ILE A 194 11.44 6.59 10.47
CA ILE A 194 10.46 5.72 11.11
C ILE A 194 10.51 4.35 10.42
N PRO A 195 10.94 3.28 11.10
CA PRO A 195 10.86 1.95 10.54
C PRO A 195 9.39 1.53 10.37
N PHE A 196 9.09 0.85 9.27
CA PHE A 196 7.75 0.35 8.97
C PHE A 196 7.82 -1.04 8.33
N VAL A 197 6.75 -1.82 8.53
CA VAL A 197 6.64 -3.19 8.00
C VAL A 197 6.28 -3.11 6.52
N ARG A 198 6.99 -3.85 5.68
CA ARG A 198 6.73 -3.90 4.24
C ARG A 198 5.89 -5.14 3.92
N LEU A 199 4.65 -4.91 3.49
CA LEU A 199 3.67 -5.94 3.16
C LEU A 199 3.43 -6.07 1.65
N ARG A 200 4.09 -5.25 0.81
CA ARG A 200 3.88 -5.21 -0.64
C ARG A 200 3.96 -6.58 -1.32
N HIS A 201 4.87 -7.44 -0.88
CA HIS A 201 5.04 -8.79 -1.45
C HIS A 201 3.87 -9.74 -1.17
N GLY A 202 3.06 -9.45 -0.16
CA GLY A 202 1.83 -10.20 0.14
C GLY A 202 0.61 -9.69 -0.62
N LEU A 203 0.70 -8.58 -1.35
CA LEU A 203 -0.43 -8.04 -2.09
C LEU A 203 -0.57 -8.68 -3.48
N ASP A 204 -1.83 -8.91 -3.88
CA ASP A 204 -2.16 -9.32 -5.25
C ASP A 204 -1.69 -8.26 -6.27
N GLN A 205 -1.13 -8.69 -7.39
CA GLN A 205 -0.72 -7.81 -8.49
C GLN A 205 -1.89 -6.97 -9.03
N THR A 206 -3.13 -7.49 -8.96
CA THR A 206 -4.31 -6.73 -9.38
C THR A 206 -4.52 -5.46 -8.56
N LEU A 207 -4.20 -5.50 -7.26
CA LEU A 207 -4.25 -4.33 -6.37
C LEU A 207 -3.09 -3.36 -6.58
N LEU A 208 -1.90 -3.88 -6.91
CA LEU A 208 -0.75 -3.04 -7.23
C LEU A 208 -0.98 -2.22 -8.50
N GLN A 209 -1.70 -2.78 -9.48
CA GLN A 209 -1.95 -2.16 -10.78
C GLN A 209 -3.26 -1.35 -10.82
N GLY A 210 -4.30 -1.79 -10.11
CA GLY A 210 -5.63 -1.17 -10.10
C GLY A 210 -5.80 -0.05 -9.05
N LYS A 211 -6.95 0.62 -9.08
CA LYS A 211 -7.40 1.50 -7.99
C LYS A 211 -8.14 0.67 -6.95
N SER A 212 -7.73 0.74 -5.70
CA SER A 212 -8.38 0.07 -4.57
C SER A 212 -8.48 1.00 -3.39
N SER A 213 -9.59 0.91 -2.64
CA SER A 213 -9.70 1.64 -1.38
C SER A 213 -8.67 1.16 -0.36
N PHE A 214 -8.41 2.00 0.63
CA PHE A 214 -7.55 1.66 1.75
C PHE A 214 -8.04 0.37 2.45
N SER A 215 -9.35 0.30 2.74
CA SER A 215 -9.96 -0.85 3.40
C SER A 215 -9.86 -2.14 2.59
N GLN A 216 -10.01 -2.06 1.26
CA GLN A 216 -9.80 -3.21 0.37
C GLN A 216 -8.34 -3.68 0.40
N SER A 217 -7.40 -2.74 0.36
CA SER A 217 -5.96 -3.02 0.41
C SER A 217 -5.57 -3.74 1.71
N VAL A 218 -6.11 -3.28 2.85
CA VAL A 218 -5.90 -3.91 4.16
C VAL A 218 -6.53 -5.31 4.21
N ALA A 219 -7.77 -5.46 3.75
CA ALA A 219 -8.44 -6.76 3.74
C ALA A 219 -7.66 -7.80 2.93
N SER A 220 -7.15 -7.43 1.76
CA SER A 220 -6.34 -8.32 0.93
C SER A 220 -4.98 -8.65 1.55
N ALA A 221 -4.30 -7.69 2.18
CA ALA A 221 -3.07 -7.97 2.93
C ALA A 221 -3.33 -8.97 4.07
N GLN A 222 -4.44 -8.82 4.79
CA GLN A 222 -4.82 -9.74 5.86
C GLN A 222 -5.13 -11.15 5.34
N LEU A 223 -5.82 -11.27 4.21
CA LEU A 223 -6.10 -12.55 3.57
C LEU A 223 -4.81 -13.28 3.14
N ALA A 224 -3.82 -12.53 2.65
CA ALA A 224 -2.54 -13.09 2.22
C ALA A 224 -1.64 -13.54 3.39
N LEU A 225 -1.76 -12.89 4.55
CA LEU A 225 -1.02 -13.25 5.77
C LEU A 225 -1.68 -14.38 6.57
N GLY A 226 -2.97 -14.65 6.34
CA GLY A 226 -3.71 -15.70 7.03
C GLY A 226 -3.30 -17.12 6.62
N SER A 227 -3.67 -18.12 7.43
CA SER A 227 -3.53 -19.52 7.04
C SER A 227 -4.42 -19.83 5.84
N ALA A 228 -3.90 -20.57 4.86
CA ALA A 228 -4.68 -20.97 3.70
C ALA A 228 -5.93 -21.77 4.14
N HIS A 229 -7.12 -21.23 3.86
CA HIS A 229 -8.39 -21.89 4.13
C HIS A 229 -9.13 -22.18 2.82
N LEU A 230 -9.52 -23.44 2.64
CA LEU A 230 -10.35 -23.90 1.54
C LEU A 230 -11.60 -24.57 2.10
N ALA A 231 -12.77 -24.05 1.78
CA ALA A 231 -14.05 -24.65 2.14
C ALA A 231 -14.79 -25.12 0.88
N VAL A 232 -15.45 -26.27 0.96
CA VAL A 232 -16.22 -26.84 -0.16
C VAL A 232 -17.70 -26.81 0.15
N ASN A 233 -18.50 -26.18 -0.72
CA ASN A 233 -19.95 -26.25 -0.66
C ASN A 233 -20.47 -27.20 -1.75
N LEU A 234 -20.68 -28.46 -1.36
CA LEU A 234 -21.16 -29.52 -2.25
C LEU A 234 -22.55 -29.23 -2.83
N LYS A 235 -23.45 -28.62 -2.04
CA LYS A 235 -24.81 -28.29 -2.50
C LYS A 235 -24.80 -27.27 -3.62
N LYS A 236 -23.93 -26.26 -3.52
CA LYS A 236 -23.76 -25.19 -4.53
C LYS A 236 -22.72 -25.53 -5.60
N ARG A 237 -21.95 -26.61 -5.43
CA ARG A 237 -20.79 -27.00 -6.26
C ARG A 237 -19.78 -25.85 -6.41
N THR A 238 -19.43 -25.24 -5.28
CA THR A 238 -18.47 -24.12 -5.22
C THR A 238 -17.36 -24.42 -4.21
N LEU A 239 -16.15 -24.03 -4.55
CA LEU A 239 -15.03 -23.89 -3.62
C LEU A 239 -15.03 -22.46 -3.07
N ASN A 240 -14.58 -22.29 -1.85
CA ASN A 240 -14.31 -21.00 -1.25
C ASN A 240 -12.87 -21.00 -0.76
N ALA A 241 -12.00 -20.32 -1.51
CA ALA A 241 -10.59 -20.16 -1.16
C ALA A 241 -10.42 -18.78 -0.51
N GLN A 242 -10.15 -18.74 0.79
CA GLN A 242 -9.94 -17.49 1.53
C GLN A 242 -11.05 -16.44 1.34
N GLY A 243 -12.31 -16.86 1.32
CA GLY A 243 -13.46 -15.96 1.10
C GLY A 243 -13.86 -15.79 -0.36
N ILE A 244 -13.01 -16.19 -1.31
CA ILE A 244 -13.26 -16.05 -2.75
C ILE A 244 -14.05 -17.27 -3.27
N PRO A 245 -15.31 -17.10 -3.74
CA PRO A 245 -16.08 -18.19 -4.30
C PRO A 245 -15.57 -18.53 -5.71
N ILE A 246 -15.20 -19.79 -5.91
CA ILE A 246 -14.79 -20.36 -7.19
C ILE A 246 -15.82 -21.41 -7.60
N LYS A 247 -16.25 -21.37 -8.85
CA LYS A 247 -17.17 -22.35 -9.43
C LYS A 247 -16.41 -23.26 -10.41
N PRO A 248 -15.71 -24.29 -9.91
CA PRO A 248 -15.00 -25.24 -10.77
C PRO A 248 -15.97 -26.05 -11.63
N ILE A 249 -15.46 -26.58 -12.74
CA ILE A 249 -16.19 -27.64 -13.46
C ILE A 249 -16.28 -28.90 -12.56
N PRO A 250 -17.29 -29.76 -12.74
CA PRO A 250 -17.48 -30.92 -11.86
C PRO A 250 -16.26 -31.83 -11.74
N ALA A 251 -15.51 -31.99 -12.84
CA ALA A 251 -14.31 -32.80 -12.87
C ALA A 251 -13.20 -32.28 -11.95
N ASP A 252 -13.05 -30.96 -11.85
CA ASP A 252 -12.05 -30.32 -10.98
C ASP A 252 -12.53 -30.33 -9.53
N LEU A 253 -13.82 -30.09 -9.29
CA LEU A 253 -14.40 -30.19 -7.95
C LEU A 253 -14.20 -31.60 -7.35
N ALA A 254 -14.38 -32.64 -8.17
CA ALA A 254 -14.14 -34.02 -7.77
C ALA A 254 -12.67 -34.25 -7.40
N PHE A 255 -11.75 -33.65 -8.16
CA PHE A 255 -10.31 -33.75 -7.91
C PHE A 255 -9.93 -33.10 -6.58
N TYR A 256 -10.45 -31.89 -6.28
CA TYR A 256 -10.24 -31.22 -5.00
C TYR A 256 -10.82 -32.02 -3.83
N LEU A 257 -12.05 -32.55 -3.97
CA LEU A 257 -12.66 -33.39 -2.93
C LEU A 257 -11.87 -34.67 -2.67
N TRP A 258 -11.32 -35.28 -3.72
CA TRP A 258 -10.51 -36.48 -3.61
C TRP A 258 -9.24 -36.21 -2.79
N ILE A 259 -8.51 -35.14 -3.09
CA ILE A 259 -7.32 -34.74 -2.33
C ILE A 259 -7.68 -34.45 -0.86
N LEU A 260 -8.77 -33.71 -0.62
CA LEU A 260 -9.23 -33.37 0.73
C LEU A 260 -9.65 -34.62 1.52
N GLN A 261 -10.29 -35.60 0.87
CA GLN A 261 -10.67 -36.86 1.48
C GLN A 261 -9.43 -37.68 1.88
N ARG A 262 -8.45 -37.82 0.98
CA ARG A 262 -7.17 -38.49 1.30
C ARG A 262 -6.49 -37.85 2.51
N GLN A 263 -6.45 -36.52 2.59
CA GLN A 263 -5.90 -35.81 3.74
C GLN A 263 -6.69 -36.07 5.02
N ALA A 264 -8.04 -36.06 4.95
CA ALA A 264 -8.90 -36.35 6.09
C ALA A 264 -8.73 -37.79 6.61
N ASP A 265 -8.44 -38.73 5.70
CA ASP A 265 -8.19 -40.14 6.00
C ASP A 265 -6.72 -40.42 6.41
N GLY A 266 -5.89 -39.38 6.54
CA GLY A 266 -4.48 -39.50 6.94
C GLY A 266 -3.57 -40.10 5.88
N GLN A 267 -4.01 -40.16 4.62
CA GLN A 267 -3.23 -40.66 3.51
C GLN A 267 -2.27 -39.60 2.96
N THR A 268 -1.21 -40.07 2.29
CA THR A 268 -0.25 -39.18 1.62
C THR A 268 -0.88 -38.45 0.44
N ALA A 269 -0.39 -37.23 0.18
CA ALA A 269 -0.76 -36.45 -0.99
C ALA A 269 -0.48 -37.26 -2.27
N PRO A 270 -1.45 -37.38 -3.19
CA PRO A 270 -1.28 -38.19 -4.39
C PRO A 270 -0.15 -37.62 -5.25
N GLN A 271 0.71 -38.49 -5.75
CA GLN A 271 1.76 -38.12 -6.70
C GLN A 271 1.24 -38.23 -8.13
N CYS A 272 1.80 -37.47 -9.06
CA CYS A 272 1.40 -37.61 -10.45
C CYS A 272 1.79 -39.01 -10.96
N PRO A 273 0.87 -39.80 -11.57
CA PRO A 273 1.21 -41.09 -12.17
C PRO A 273 2.32 -40.95 -13.22
N SER A 274 3.14 -42.00 -13.36
CA SER A 274 4.20 -42.03 -14.38
C SER A 274 3.61 -42.14 -15.78
N ASP A 275 4.35 -41.67 -16.78
CA ASP A 275 3.91 -41.79 -18.17
C ASP A 275 3.81 -43.26 -18.58
N GLY A 276 2.72 -43.62 -19.25
CA GLY A 276 2.41 -45.02 -19.60
C GLY A 276 2.03 -45.94 -18.42
N ALA A 277 1.97 -45.45 -17.18
CA ALA A 277 1.58 -46.24 -16.01
C ALA A 277 0.43 -45.57 -15.23
N PRO A 278 -0.82 -45.73 -15.70
CA PRO A 278 -2.00 -45.18 -15.01
C PRO A 278 -2.25 -45.85 -13.66
N ASP A 279 -2.80 -45.08 -12.72
CA ASP A 279 -3.11 -45.55 -11.36
C ASP A 279 -4.59 -45.89 -11.22
N LEU A 280 -4.90 -47.16 -10.97
CA LEU A 280 -6.27 -47.66 -10.84
C LEU A 280 -6.91 -47.27 -9.49
N ASP A 281 -6.12 -47.18 -8.42
CA ASP A 281 -6.61 -46.82 -7.09
C ASP A 281 -7.01 -45.34 -7.09
N TYR A 282 -6.17 -44.47 -7.67
CA TYR A 282 -6.50 -43.06 -7.83
C TYR A 282 -7.75 -42.85 -8.69
N ALA A 283 -7.92 -43.64 -9.75
CA ALA A 283 -9.14 -43.60 -10.56
C ALA A 283 -10.38 -43.96 -9.73
N ALA A 284 -10.34 -45.04 -8.95
CA ALA A 284 -11.46 -45.48 -8.13
C ALA A 284 -11.83 -44.43 -7.04
N GLU A 285 -10.83 -43.89 -6.35
CA GLU A 285 -11.03 -42.86 -5.33
C GLU A 285 -11.59 -41.55 -5.91
N TYR A 286 -11.05 -41.11 -7.06
CA TYR A 286 -11.56 -39.94 -7.78
C TYR A 286 -13.02 -40.14 -8.23
N LEU A 287 -13.33 -41.30 -8.82
CA LEU A 287 -14.66 -41.61 -9.32
C LEU A 287 -15.71 -41.59 -8.20
N THR A 288 -15.35 -42.02 -7.00
CA THR A 288 -16.20 -41.93 -5.80
C THR A 288 -16.65 -40.48 -5.55
N GLN A 289 -15.73 -39.52 -5.64
CA GLN A 289 -16.06 -38.10 -5.45
C GLN A 289 -16.80 -37.51 -6.66
N TYR A 290 -16.45 -37.92 -7.87
CA TYR A 290 -17.09 -37.48 -9.10
C TYR A 290 -18.58 -37.86 -9.16
N GLN A 291 -18.90 -39.11 -8.79
CA GLN A 291 -20.28 -39.58 -8.69
C GLN A 291 -21.07 -38.84 -7.61
N ARG A 292 -20.44 -38.49 -6.49
CA ARG A 292 -21.06 -37.68 -5.42
C ARG A 292 -21.51 -36.30 -5.91
N ILE A 293 -20.82 -35.72 -6.89
CA ILE A 293 -21.18 -34.43 -7.49
C ILE A 293 -22.29 -34.59 -8.53
N HIS A 294 -22.18 -35.57 -9.42
CA HIS A 294 -23.13 -35.79 -10.52
C HIS A 294 -24.44 -36.47 -10.11
N GLY A 295 -24.47 -37.14 -8.94
CA GLY A 295 -25.58 -37.96 -8.49
C GLY A 295 -25.65 -39.30 -9.21
N ALA A 296 -26.38 -40.27 -8.62
CA ALA A 296 -26.47 -41.65 -9.10
C ALA A 296 -27.11 -41.82 -10.51
N LEU A 297 -27.64 -40.75 -11.10
CA LEU A 297 -28.37 -40.75 -12.39
C LEU A 297 -27.62 -40.02 -13.53
N GLY A 298 -26.35 -39.65 -13.35
CA GLY A 298 -25.51 -39.13 -14.43
C GLY A 298 -25.20 -40.21 -15.46
N GLY A 299 -25.98 -40.28 -16.55
CA GLY A 299 -25.85 -41.29 -17.60
C GLY A 299 -24.48 -41.29 -18.30
N LYS A 300 -24.14 -42.43 -18.94
CA LYS A 300 -22.93 -42.75 -19.75
C LYS A 300 -21.92 -41.61 -19.85
N ASP A 301 -21.19 -41.39 -18.76
CA ASP A 301 -20.14 -40.39 -18.72
C ASP A 301 -18.85 -41.03 -19.20
N ARG A 302 -18.36 -40.58 -20.36
CA ARG A 302 -17.09 -41.04 -20.96
C ARG A 302 -15.92 -40.95 -19.99
N THR A 303 -15.98 -40.04 -19.01
CA THR A 303 -14.99 -39.90 -17.94
C THR A 303 -14.97 -41.11 -17.02
N ILE A 304 -16.15 -41.65 -16.68
CA ILE A 304 -16.29 -42.84 -15.85
C ILE A 304 -15.76 -44.06 -16.61
N ASP A 305 -16.20 -44.26 -17.85
CA ASP A 305 -15.78 -45.38 -18.68
C ASP A 305 -14.27 -45.36 -18.94
N ALA A 306 -13.68 -44.19 -19.18
CA ALA A 306 -12.23 -44.07 -19.42
C ALA A 306 -11.41 -44.38 -18.16
N LEU A 307 -11.80 -43.85 -16.99
CA LEU A 307 -11.07 -44.08 -15.75
C LEU A 307 -11.23 -45.49 -15.20
N MET A 308 -12.41 -46.11 -15.36
CA MET A 308 -12.64 -47.50 -14.94
C MET A 308 -11.82 -48.50 -15.77
N ASN A 309 -11.66 -48.25 -17.08
CA ASN A 309 -10.97 -49.17 -17.97
C ASN A 309 -9.45 -48.96 -18.01
N SER A 310 -8.99 -47.71 -17.88
CA SER A 310 -7.60 -47.34 -18.16
C SER A 310 -6.86 -46.73 -16.97
N GLY A 311 -7.52 -46.53 -15.82
CA GLY A 311 -6.92 -45.87 -14.66
C GLY A 311 -6.69 -44.36 -14.83
N MET A 312 -6.14 -43.72 -13.80
CA MET A 312 -5.81 -42.30 -13.82
C MET A 312 -4.46 -42.11 -14.50
N SER A 313 -4.46 -41.56 -15.71
CA SER A 313 -3.22 -41.26 -16.44
C SER A 313 -2.52 -40.00 -15.93
N LYS A 314 -1.22 -39.88 -16.26
CA LYS A 314 -0.45 -38.64 -16.08
C LYS A 314 -1.16 -37.42 -16.70
N SER A 315 -1.62 -37.54 -17.94
CA SER A 315 -2.29 -36.46 -18.66
C SER A 315 -3.57 -35.98 -17.98
N PHE A 316 -4.37 -36.92 -17.46
CA PHE A 316 -5.59 -36.61 -16.71
C PHE A 316 -5.29 -35.88 -15.40
N PHE A 317 -4.23 -36.29 -14.70
CA PHE A 317 -3.79 -35.67 -13.45
C PHE A 317 -3.26 -34.24 -13.69
N GLU A 318 -2.38 -34.07 -14.67
CA GLU A 318 -1.74 -32.77 -14.97
C GLU A 318 -2.73 -31.72 -15.48
N GLN A 319 -3.74 -32.13 -16.26
CA GLN A 319 -4.79 -31.23 -16.74
C GLN A 319 -5.54 -30.53 -15.61
N ARG A 320 -5.57 -31.11 -14.40
CA ARG A 320 -6.29 -30.58 -13.22
C ARG A 320 -5.38 -29.96 -12.16
N LYS A 321 -4.08 -29.90 -12.43
CA LYS A 321 -3.09 -29.28 -11.54
C LYS A 321 -2.98 -27.77 -11.73
N SER A 322 -3.61 -27.22 -12.78
CA SER A 322 -3.48 -25.82 -13.22
C SER A 322 -4.46 -24.88 -12.53
#